data_AF-A0AAU0MLP0-F1
#
_entry.id   AF-A0AAU0MLP0-F1
#
_cell.length_a   1.000
_cell.length_b   1.000
_cell.length_c   1.000
_cell.angle_alpha   90.00
_cell.angle_beta   90.00
_cell.angle_gamma   90.00
#
_symmetry.space_group_name_H-M   'P 1'
#
loop_
_entity.id
_entity.type
_entity.pdbx_description
1 polymer ?
#
loop_
_entity_poly.entity_id
_entity_poly.type
_entity_poly.pdbx_seq_one_letter_code
_entity_poly.pdbx_strand_id
1 'polypeptide(L)'
;MPSEQSEELSKLAFGSNHMLALMAEIARSPDGKFSTPSVADATGLSTSTIHALLKRLKQLGLVRRTDEVTPERIRIYQRAVHPTWDYALRLEAEADARAAGTFTIQWEPTTAGR
;
A
#
# COMPACT_ATOMS: atom_id res chain seq x y z
N MET A 1 3.96 10.42 -7.99
CA MET A 1 4.28 11.01 -6.67
C MET A 1 3.03 11.01 -5.82
N PRO A 2 3.07 10.47 -4.59
CA PRO A 2 1.94 10.51 -3.67
C PRO A 2 1.50 11.95 -3.38
N SER A 3 0.19 12.17 -3.22
CA SER A 3 -0.35 13.46 -2.78
C SER A 3 -0.03 13.70 -1.29
N GLU A 4 -0.03 14.97 -0.85
CA GLU A 4 0.15 15.33 0.56
C GLU A 4 -0.87 14.61 1.47
N GLN A 5 -2.13 14.50 1.02
CA GLN A 5 -3.18 13.75 1.70
C GLN A 5 -2.87 12.24 1.81
N SER A 6 -2.23 11.66 0.79
CA SER A 6 -1.78 10.26 0.83
C SER A 6 -0.69 10.06 1.88
N GLU A 7 0.28 10.97 1.96
CA GLU A 7 1.35 10.90 2.96
C GLU A 7 0.82 11.08 4.38
N GLU A 8 -0.09 12.02 4.59
CA GLU A 8 -0.76 12.27 5.87
C GLU A 8 -1.52 11.03 6.35
N LEU A 9 -2.41 10.48 5.52
CA LEU A 9 -3.14 9.27 5.88
C LEU A 9 -2.22 8.07 6.08
N SER A 10 -1.18 7.92 5.25
CA SER A 10 -0.19 6.88 5.42
C SER A 10 0.50 6.99 6.79
N LYS A 11 0.84 8.22 7.20
CA LYS A 11 1.46 8.47 8.50
C LYS A 11 0.51 8.12 9.65
N LEU A 12 -0.76 8.50 9.56
CA LEU A 12 -1.77 8.21 10.58
C LEU A 12 -2.09 6.71 10.70
N ALA A 13 -2.28 6.02 9.57
CA ALA A 13 -2.68 4.62 9.55
C ALA A 13 -1.52 3.63 9.79
N PHE A 14 -0.31 3.95 9.31
CA PHE A 14 0.82 3.01 9.29
C PHE A 14 2.10 3.51 9.97
N GLY A 15 2.09 4.74 10.50
CA GLY A 15 3.25 5.36 11.13
C GLY A 15 4.35 5.78 10.15
N SER A 16 4.12 5.70 8.84
CA SER A 16 5.09 6.00 7.78
C SER A 16 4.43 6.78 6.65
N ASN A 17 5.09 7.81 6.11
CA ASN A 17 4.55 8.63 5.01
C ASN A 17 4.38 7.85 3.69
N HIS A 18 4.98 6.66 3.54
CA HIS A 18 5.07 5.97 2.24
C HIS A 18 4.51 4.55 2.25
N MET A 19 4.05 4.03 3.39
CA MET A 19 3.51 2.66 3.45
C MET A 19 2.26 2.49 2.61
N LEU A 20 1.36 3.48 2.61
CA LEU A 20 0.13 3.44 1.82
C LEU A 20 0.43 3.32 0.33
N ALA A 21 1.28 4.19 -0.21
CA ALA A 21 1.67 4.17 -1.62
C ALA A 21 2.29 2.82 -2.01
N LEU A 22 3.19 2.28 -1.18
CA LEU A 22 3.77 0.96 -1.41
C LEU A 22 2.71 -0.15 -1.40
N MET A 23 1.83 -0.17 -0.40
CA MET A 23 0.83 -1.23 -0.24
C MET A 23 -0.23 -1.19 -1.34
N ALA A 24 -0.69 -0.01 -1.72
CA ALA A 24 -1.64 0.18 -2.81
C ALA A 24 -1.06 -0.30 -4.15
N GLU A 25 0.20 0.05 -4.46
CA GLU A 25 0.87 -0.43 -5.66
C GLU A 25 1.00 -1.97 -5.67
N ILE A 26 1.43 -2.56 -4.56
CA ILE A 26 1.49 -4.03 -4.42
C ILE A 26 0.10 -4.67 -4.57
N ALA A 27 -0.95 -4.03 -4.03
CA ALA A 27 -2.32 -4.53 -4.11
C ALA A 27 -2.86 -4.56 -5.54
N ARG A 28 -2.49 -3.59 -6.40
CA ARG A 28 -2.88 -3.51 -7.81
C ARG A 28 -2.24 -4.60 -8.69
N SER A 29 -1.23 -5.32 -8.18
CA SER A 29 -0.65 -6.45 -8.91
C SER A 29 -1.71 -7.54 -9.18
N PRO A 30 -1.99 -7.88 -10.46
CA PRO A 30 -3.06 -8.80 -10.85
C PRO A 30 -2.90 -10.22 -10.29
N ASP A 31 -1.67 -10.73 -10.26
CA ASP A 31 -1.33 -12.07 -9.78
C ASP A 31 -0.71 -12.05 -8.37
N GLY A 32 -0.68 -10.87 -7.74
CA GLY A 32 -0.06 -10.63 -6.45
C GLY A 32 1.47 -10.75 -6.47
N LYS A 33 2.10 -10.81 -7.65
CA LYS A 33 3.56 -10.80 -7.79
C LYS A 33 4.06 -9.42 -8.17
N PHE A 34 5.24 -9.06 -7.67
CA PHE A 34 5.85 -7.77 -7.95
C PHE A 34 7.36 -7.82 -7.80
N SER A 35 8.04 -6.82 -8.33
CA SER A 35 9.48 -6.62 -8.16
C SER A 35 9.74 -5.29 -7.44
N THR A 36 10.87 -5.17 -6.74
CA THR A 36 11.25 -3.89 -6.14
C THR A 36 11.44 -2.77 -7.19
N PRO A 37 12.07 -3.01 -8.36
CA PRO A 37 12.17 -2.00 -9.41
C PRO A 37 10.82 -1.53 -9.93
N SER A 38 9.90 -2.45 -10.26
CA SER A 38 8.58 -2.05 -10.79
C SER A 38 7.79 -1.18 -9.81
N VAL A 39 7.89 -1.48 -8.51
CA VAL A 39 7.29 -0.67 -7.46
C VAL A 39 7.96 0.70 -7.34
N ALA A 40 9.29 0.76 -7.47
CA ALA A 40 10.03 2.03 -7.45
C ALA A 40 9.61 2.94 -8.60
N ASP A 41 9.53 2.37 -9.80
CA ASP A 41 9.11 3.10 -11.01
C ASP A 41 7.67 3.63 -10.89
N ALA A 42 6.75 2.83 -10.36
CA ALA A 42 5.35 3.23 -10.19
C ALA A 42 5.14 4.28 -9.08
N THR A 43 5.84 4.14 -7.95
CA THR A 43 5.61 4.99 -6.78
C THR A 43 6.51 6.22 -6.72
N GLY A 44 7.66 6.19 -7.42
CA GLY A 44 8.72 7.18 -7.30
C GLY A 44 9.52 7.09 -5.99
N LEU A 45 9.29 6.05 -5.18
CA LEU A 45 10.00 5.85 -3.92
C LEU A 45 11.42 5.32 -4.16
N SER A 46 12.35 5.75 -3.32
CA SER A 46 13.70 5.22 -3.35
C SER A 46 13.73 3.74 -2.96
N THR A 47 14.66 2.99 -3.55
CA THR A 47 14.87 1.57 -3.26
C THR A 47 15.13 1.30 -1.78
N SER A 48 15.83 2.21 -1.08
CA SER A 48 16.08 2.09 0.37
C SER A 48 14.78 2.17 1.18
N THR A 49 13.89 3.12 0.86
CA THR A 49 12.57 3.24 1.48
C THR A 49 11.74 1.99 1.23
N ILE A 50 11.69 1.51 -0.02
CA ILE A 50 10.94 0.30 -0.36
C ILE A 50 11.47 -0.91 0.42
N HIS A 51 12.78 -1.12 0.51
CA HIS A 51 13.34 -2.23 1.28
C HIS A 51 13.03 -2.14 2.78
N ALA A 52 13.08 -0.94 3.37
CA ALA A 52 12.71 -0.75 4.77
C ALA A 52 11.25 -1.10 5.05
N LEU A 53 10.34 -0.72 4.15
CA LEU A 53 8.91 -1.02 4.28
C LEU A 53 8.59 -2.49 3.97
N LEU A 54 9.19 -3.08 2.92
CA LEU A 54 9.07 -4.50 2.61
C LEU A 54 9.57 -5.38 3.76
N LYS A 55 10.61 -4.96 4.49
CA LYS A 55 11.05 -5.66 5.70
C LYS A 55 9.93 -5.76 6.73
N ARG A 56 9.18 -4.68 6.96
CA ARG A 56 8.02 -4.67 7.89
C ARG A 56 6.91 -5.60 7.38
N LEU A 57 6.55 -5.51 6.10
CA LEU A 57 5.52 -6.37 5.50
C LEU A 57 5.91 -7.86 5.55
N LYS A 58 7.20 -8.17 5.37
CA LYS A 58 7.74 -9.53 5.51
C LYS A 58 7.67 -10.03 6.94
N GLN A 59 7.99 -9.19 7.93
CA GLN A 59 7.86 -9.54 9.35
C GLN A 59 6.41 -9.82 9.75
N LEU A 60 5.45 -9.13 9.14
CA LEU A 60 4.02 -9.38 9.32
C LEU A 60 3.50 -10.60 8.53
N GLY A 61 4.33 -11.24 7.70
CA GLY A 61 3.91 -12.35 6.85
C GLY A 61 3.03 -11.94 5.65
N LEU A 62 2.93 -10.64 5.35
CA LEU A 62 2.11 -10.12 4.26
C LEU A 62 2.81 -10.25 2.90
N VAL A 63 4.14 -10.31 2.88
CA VAL A 63 4.93 -10.46 1.66
C VAL A 63 6.00 -11.53 1.87
N ARG A 64 6.24 -12.34 0.84
CA ARG A 64 7.38 -13.24 0.77
C ARG A 64 8.18 -13.01 -0.51
N ARG A 65 9.46 -13.38 -0.46
CA ARG A 65 10.27 -13.52 -1.67
C ARG A 65 9.97 -14.90 -2.29
N THR A 66 9.86 -14.97 -3.61
CA THR A 66 9.73 -16.23 -4.34
C THR A 66 11.10 -16.72 -4.80
N ASP A 67 11.17 -17.96 -5.30
CA ASP A 67 12.35 -18.50 -5.97
C ASP A 67 12.47 -18.02 -7.42
N GLU A 68 11.47 -17.27 -7.90
CA GLU A 68 11.44 -16.73 -9.26
C GLU A 68 12.37 -15.51 -9.39
N VAL A 69 13.08 -15.50 -10.51
CA VAL A 69 14.02 -14.45 -10.91
C VAL A 69 13.81 -14.17 -12.39
N THR A 70 13.70 -12.89 -12.78
CA THR A 70 13.58 -12.51 -14.19
C THR A 70 14.89 -12.77 -14.95
N PRO A 71 14.90 -12.76 -16.30
CA PRO A 71 16.14 -12.87 -17.07
C PRO A 71 17.21 -11.83 -16.69
N GLU A 72 16.78 -10.64 -16.27
CA GLU A 72 17.61 -9.53 -15.80
C GLU A 72 18.09 -9.70 -14.35
N ARG A 73 17.91 -10.90 -13.77
CA ARG A 73 18.25 -11.25 -12.39
C ARG A 73 17.48 -10.47 -11.32
N ILE A 74 16.29 -9.97 -11.66
CA ILE A 74 15.42 -9.26 -10.71
C ILE A 74 14.61 -10.26 -9.90
N ARG A 75 14.64 -10.10 -8.57
CA ARG A 75 13.94 -10.97 -7.63
C ARG A 75 12.45 -10.65 -7.60
N ILE A 76 11.62 -11.69 -7.65
CA ILE A 76 10.17 -11.56 -7.52
C ILE A 76 9.72 -11.76 -6.08
N TYR A 77 8.74 -10.96 -5.67
CA TYR A 77 8.03 -11.06 -4.41
C TYR A 77 6.57 -11.42 -4.70
N GLN A 78 5.92 -11.98 -3.68
CA GLN A 78 4.50 -12.31 -3.72
C GLN A 78 3.82 -11.81 -2.45
N ARG A 79 2.65 -11.16 -2.60
CA ARG A 79 1.79 -10.79 -1.48
C ARG A 79 0.92 -11.97 -1.03
N ALA A 80 0.67 -12.08 0.26
CA ALA A 80 -0.30 -13.02 0.82
C ALA A 80 -1.74 -12.60 0.46
N VAL A 81 -2.67 -13.55 0.44
CA VAL A 81 -4.10 -13.23 0.38
C VAL A 81 -4.53 -12.71 1.76
N HIS A 82 -4.81 -11.42 1.87
CA HIS A 82 -5.09 -10.77 3.14
C HIS A 82 -5.94 -9.50 2.94
N PRO A 83 -6.93 -9.20 3.81
CA PRO A 83 -7.83 -8.04 3.65
C PRO A 83 -7.14 -6.66 3.73
N THR A 84 -5.91 -6.61 4.23
CA THR A 84 -5.14 -5.36 4.32
C THR A 84 -4.89 -4.70 2.96
N TRP A 85 -4.88 -5.48 1.86
CA TRP A 85 -4.69 -4.94 0.52
C TRP A 85 -5.91 -4.13 0.07
N ASP A 86 -7.12 -4.64 0.35
CA ASP A 86 -8.35 -3.92 0.07
C ASP A 86 -8.46 -2.67 0.94
N TYR A 87 -8.03 -2.77 2.21
CA TYR A 87 -7.94 -1.60 3.10
C TYR A 87 -7.00 -0.53 2.56
N ALA A 88 -5.81 -0.90 2.09
CA ALA A 88 -4.86 0.05 1.49
C ALA A 88 -5.44 0.74 0.25
N LEU A 89 -6.08 -0.01 -0.66
CA LEU A 89 -6.74 0.57 -1.83
C LEU A 89 -7.87 1.53 -1.47
N ARG A 90 -8.69 1.19 -0.46
CA ARG A 90 -9.74 2.08 0.03
C ARG A 90 -9.15 3.35 0.62
N LEU A 91 -8.12 3.24 1.47
CA LEU A 91 -7.51 4.39 2.11
C LEU A 91 -6.84 5.33 1.10
N GLU A 92 -6.25 4.78 0.03
CA GLU A 92 -5.72 5.57 -1.09
C GLU A 92 -6.84 6.31 -1.82
N ALA A 93 -7.95 5.65 -2.14
CA ALA A 93 -9.11 6.30 -2.76
C ALA A 93 -9.71 7.40 -1.88
N GLU A 94 -9.72 7.21 -0.55
CA GLU A 94 -10.11 8.27 0.37
C GLU A 94 -9.11 9.43 0.40
N ALA A 95 -7.80 9.17 0.26
CA ALA A 95 -6.79 10.22 0.15
C ALA A 95 -7.04 11.09 -1.09
N ASP A 96 -7.35 10.45 -2.21
CA ASP A 96 -7.69 11.13 -3.47
C ASP A 96 -8.99 11.93 -3.33
N ALA A 97 -10.02 11.37 -2.67
CA ALA A 97 -11.26 12.09 -2.39
C ALA A 97 -11.04 13.29 -1.47
N ARG A 98 -10.16 13.18 -0.46
CA ARG A 98 -9.80 14.30 0.43
C ARG A 98 -9.05 15.38 -0.35
N ALA A 99 -8.09 15.00 -1.19
CA ALA A 99 -7.36 15.93 -2.05
C ALA A 99 -8.28 16.65 -3.04
N ALA A 100 -9.32 15.97 -3.54
CA ALA A 100 -10.34 16.54 -4.41
C ALA A 100 -11.42 17.36 -3.67
N GLY A 101 -11.42 17.38 -2.34
CA GLY A 101 -12.45 18.04 -1.53
C GLY A 101 -13.84 17.38 -1.58
N THR A 102 -13.93 16.13 -2.03
CA THR A 102 -15.18 15.37 -2.19
C THR A 102 -15.40 14.32 -1.09
N PHE A 103 -14.45 14.16 -0.19
CA PHE A 103 -14.52 13.17 0.87
C PHE A 103 -15.64 13.44 1.87
N THR A 104 -16.45 12.42 2.14
CA THR A 104 -17.51 12.44 3.17
C THR A 104 -17.42 11.15 3.99
N ILE A 105 -17.35 11.27 5.32
CA ILE A 105 -17.42 10.11 6.21
C ILE A 105 -18.89 9.76 6.45
N GLN A 106 -19.23 8.49 6.22
CA GLN A 106 -20.50 7.94 6.64
C GLN A 106 -20.32 7.25 8.00
N TRP A 107 -21.13 7.68 8.97
CA TRP A 107 -21.23 7.03 10.26
C TRP A 107 -22.49 6.19 10.29
N GLU A 108 -22.45 5.02 10.92
CA GLU A 108 -23.68 4.28 11.22
C GLU A 108 -24.58 5.16 12.10
N PRO A 109 -25.89 5.21 11.83
CA PRO A 109 -26.79 6.00 12.65
C PRO A 109 -26.80 5.46 14.08
N THR A 110 -26.48 6.32 15.05
CA THR A 110 -26.58 5.99 16.46
C THR A 110 -28.03 5.64 16.78
N THR A 111 -28.33 4.35 16.90
CA THR A 111 -29.63 3.91 17.39
C THR A 111 -29.64 4.18 18.88
N ALA A 112 -30.15 5.34 19.29
CA ALA A 112 -30.43 5.61 20.69
C ALA A 112 -31.54 4.63 21.13
N GLY A 113 -31.13 3.50 21.72
CA GLY A 113 -32.04 2.58 22.40
C GLY A 113 -32.77 3.32 23.53
N ARG A 114 -34.10 3.18 23.54
CA ARG A 114 -34.98 3.69 24.60
C ARG A 114 -34.75 2.98 25.92
#